data_AF-A0A0F9M4Q6-F1
#
_entry.id   AF-A0A0F9M4Q6-F1
#
_cell.length_a   1.000
_cell.length_b   1.000
_cell.length_c   1.000
_cell.angle_alpha   90.00
_cell.angle_beta   90.00
_cell.angle_gamma   90.00
#
_symmetry.space_group_name_H-M   'P 1'
#
loop_
_entity.id
_entity.type
_entity.pdbx_description
1 polymer ?
#
loop_
_entity_poly.entity_id
_entity_poly.type
_entity_poly.pdbx_seq_one_letter_code
_entity_poly.pdbx_strand_id
1 'polypeptide(L)'
;MIEIQNQEHFDKIKAFAESTGRMKQLQEKLDYLDDYADHERKGLTKCVLGYDFAPYSFSFLMMKKDDNGEYQRWFNGGLIYFSAGDSGVGMPQLSVRIGDISESNWSIHT
;
A
#
# COMPACT_ATOMS: atom_id res chain seq x y z
N MET A 1 -10.30 -2.82 -7.50
CA MET A 1 -10.17 -1.45 -8.08
C MET A 1 -9.43 -0.54 -7.11
N ILE A 2 -8.33 0.07 -7.54
CA ILE A 2 -7.59 1.08 -6.75
C ILE A 2 -8.04 2.50 -7.10
N GLU A 3 -8.32 3.30 -6.07
CA GLU A 3 -8.46 4.75 -6.13
C GLU A 3 -7.30 5.43 -5.40
N ILE A 4 -6.67 6.40 -6.04
CA ILE A 4 -5.52 7.14 -5.48
C ILE A 4 -6.03 8.50 -5.00
N GLN A 5 -6.00 8.77 -3.70
CA GLN A 5 -6.44 10.07 -3.16
C GLN A 5 -5.38 11.17 -3.27
N ASN A 6 -4.10 10.79 -3.22
CA ASN A 6 -2.99 11.72 -3.30
C ASN A 6 -2.02 11.28 -4.40
N GLN A 7 -2.21 11.84 -5.60
CA GLN A 7 -1.41 11.48 -6.78
C GLN A 7 0.06 11.89 -6.63
N GLU A 8 0.34 13.06 -6.03
CA GLU A 8 1.71 13.53 -5.82
C GLU A 8 2.52 12.56 -4.93
N HIS A 9 1.91 12.11 -3.83
CA HIS A 9 2.52 11.13 -2.95
C HIS A 9 2.71 9.77 -3.64
N PHE A 10 1.70 9.33 -4.41
CA PHE A 10 1.81 8.10 -5.19
C PHE A 10 2.96 8.15 -6.20
N ASP A 11 3.08 9.23 -6.96
CA ASP A 11 4.13 9.42 -7.95
C ASP A 11 5.52 9.46 -7.28
N LYS A 12 5.63 10.10 -6.12
CA LYS A 12 6.86 10.12 -5.32
C LYS A 12 7.29 8.71 -4.89
N ILE A 13 6.35 7.90 -4.40
CA ILE A 13 6.66 6.51 -3.99
C ILE A 13 7.04 5.67 -5.20
N LYS A 14 6.34 5.84 -6.32
CA LYS A 14 6.66 5.14 -7.57
C LYS A 14 8.07 5.51 -8.06
N ALA A 15 8.42 6.79 -8.09
CA ALA A 15 9.77 7.25 -8.45
C ALA A 15 10.84 6.68 -7.51
N PHE A 16 10.54 6.58 -6.22
CA PHE A 16 11.43 5.92 -5.25
C PHE A 16 11.56 4.42 -5.49
N ALA A 17 10.48 3.72 -5.81
CA ALA A 17 10.52 2.30 -6.15
C ALA A 17 11.31 2.06 -7.45
N GLU A 18 11.21 2.94 -8.44
CA GLU A 18 12.01 2.90 -9.66
C GLU A 18 13.50 3.14 -9.38
N SER A 19 13.85 4.19 -8.62
CA SER A 19 15.24 4.52 -8.32
C SER A 19 15.96 3.45 -7.48
N THR A 20 15.20 2.68 -6.70
CA THR A 20 15.72 1.58 -5.87
C THR A 20 15.58 0.20 -6.53
N GLY A 21 15.10 0.12 -7.78
CA GLY A 21 14.93 -1.14 -8.52
C GLY A 21 13.85 -2.08 -7.96
N ARG A 22 12.91 -1.56 -7.18
CA ARG A 22 11.86 -2.32 -6.46
C ARG A 22 10.45 -2.11 -7.03
N MET A 23 10.33 -1.46 -8.18
CA MET A 23 9.04 -1.20 -8.82
C MET A 23 8.18 -2.46 -8.97
N LYS A 24 8.79 -3.60 -9.32
CA LYS A 24 8.07 -4.88 -9.43
C LYS A 24 7.41 -5.29 -8.11
N GLN A 25 8.14 -5.16 -7.00
CA GLN A 25 7.63 -5.51 -5.68
C GLN A 25 6.49 -4.58 -5.25
N LEU A 26 6.62 -3.26 -5.49
CA LEU A 26 5.54 -2.31 -5.22
C LEU A 26 4.30 -2.68 -6.05
N GLN A 27 4.48 -2.95 -7.35
CA GLN A 27 3.39 -3.33 -8.24
C GLN A 27 2.68 -4.59 -7.77
N GLU A 28 3.41 -5.64 -7.37
CA GLU A 28 2.81 -6.87 -6.83
C GLU A 28 1.91 -6.61 -5.61
N LYS A 29 2.26 -5.64 -4.75
CA LYS A 29 1.42 -5.27 -3.60
C LYS A 29 0.20 -4.44 -4.00
N LEU A 30 0.36 -3.56 -4.99
CA LEU A 30 -0.77 -2.81 -5.56
C LEU A 30 -1.75 -3.76 -6.25
N ASP A 31 -1.26 -4.70 -7.05
CA ASP A 31 -2.09 -5.70 -7.74
C ASP A 31 -2.86 -6.57 -6.72
N TYR A 32 -2.20 -6.99 -5.64
CA TYR A 32 -2.86 -7.70 -4.56
C TYR A 32 -4.01 -6.88 -3.94
N LEU A 33 -3.81 -5.59 -3.69
CA LEU A 33 -4.86 -4.71 -3.14
C LEU A 33 -5.97 -4.43 -4.16
N ASP A 34 -5.66 -4.37 -5.45
CA ASP A 34 -6.65 -4.18 -6.51
C ASP A 34 -7.60 -5.36 -6.64
N ASP A 35 -7.07 -6.58 -6.48
CA ASP A 35 -7.79 -7.84 -6.64
C ASP A 35 -8.28 -8.45 -5.32
N TYR A 36 -8.02 -7.80 -4.17
CA TYR A 36 -8.29 -8.36 -2.85
C TYR A 36 -9.77 -8.75 -2.68
N ALA A 37 -10.01 -10.04 -2.43
CA ALA A 37 -11.33 -10.64 -2.28
C ALA A 37 -12.28 -10.38 -3.48
N ASP A 38 -11.71 -10.14 -4.66
CA ASP A 38 -12.44 -9.76 -5.88
C ASP A 38 -12.05 -10.64 -7.10
N HIS A 39 -11.37 -11.76 -6.86
CA HIS A 39 -10.80 -12.63 -7.90
C HIS A 39 -11.85 -13.22 -8.86
N GLU A 40 -13.08 -13.45 -8.39
CA GLU A 40 -14.15 -14.07 -9.17
C GLU A 40 -15.06 -13.05 -9.87
N ARG A 41 -15.14 -11.80 -9.35
CA ARG A 41 -16.12 -10.80 -9.82
C ARG A 41 -15.64 -9.36 -9.64
N LYS A 42 -14.65 -8.94 -10.44
CA LYS A 42 -14.13 -7.56 -10.47
C LYS A 42 -15.22 -6.49 -10.23
N GLY A 43 -14.97 -5.63 -9.26
CA GLY A 43 -15.85 -4.56 -8.83
C GLY A 43 -16.70 -4.87 -7.60
N LEU A 44 -16.43 -5.97 -6.87
CA LEU A 44 -16.98 -6.18 -5.52
C LEU A 44 -16.26 -5.32 -4.47
N THR A 45 -14.94 -5.15 -4.64
CA THR A 45 -14.10 -4.40 -3.70
C THR A 45 -13.42 -3.21 -4.38
N LYS A 46 -13.12 -2.21 -3.54
CA LYS A 46 -12.41 -1.00 -3.92
C LYS A 46 -11.40 -0.66 -2.83
N CYS A 47 -10.15 -0.47 -3.20
CA CYS A 47 -9.09 -0.04 -2.31
C CYS A 47 -8.81 1.45 -2.55
N VAL A 48 -8.89 2.26 -1.51
CA VAL A 48 -8.57 3.68 -1.55
C VAL A 48 -7.22 3.90 -0.90
N LEU A 49 -6.23 4.34 -1.68
CA LEU A 49 -4.88 4.65 -1.20
C LEU A 49 -4.78 6.10 -0.76
N GLY A 50 -4.26 6.31 0.44
CA GLY A 50 -4.08 7.61 1.07
C GLY A 50 -2.66 7.84 1.57
N TYR A 51 -2.46 9.03 2.13
CA TYR A 51 -1.21 9.44 2.78
C TYR A 51 -1.27 9.12 4.28
N ASP A 52 -0.20 8.58 4.84
CA ASP A 52 -0.09 8.18 6.26
C ASP A 52 1.04 8.89 7.01
N PHE A 53 1.56 10.00 6.45
CA PHE A 53 2.74 10.74 6.93
C PHE A 53 4.08 10.01 6.80
N ALA A 54 4.09 8.73 6.42
CA ALA A 54 5.32 8.02 6.13
C ALA A 54 5.75 8.28 4.67
N PRO A 55 7.00 8.68 4.40
CA PRO A 55 7.42 9.17 3.09
C PRO A 55 7.27 8.17 1.93
N TYR A 56 7.35 6.87 2.22
CA TYR A 56 7.36 5.79 1.23
C TYR A 56 6.28 4.72 1.47
N SER A 57 5.29 5.03 2.29
CA SER A 57 4.18 4.13 2.61
C SER A 57 2.84 4.73 2.19
N PHE A 58 1.81 3.91 2.19
CA PHE A 58 0.43 4.33 1.99
C PHE A 58 -0.42 3.88 3.17
N SER A 59 -1.37 4.72 3.58
CA SER A 59 -2.58 4.21 4.22
C SER A 59 -3.49 3.63 3.15
N PHE A 60 -4.29 2.65 3.50
CA PHE A 60 -5.38 2.22 2.61
C PHE A 60 -6.68 1.99 3.38
N LEU A 61 -7.78 2.19 2.67
CA LEU A 61 -9.13 1.86 3.11
C LEU A 61 -9.72 0.88 2.09
N MET A 62 -9.98 -0.34 2.54
CA MET A 62 -10.70 -1.34 1.76
C MET A 62 -12.20 -1.12 1.92
N MET A 63 -12.90 -1.07 0.79
CA MET A 63 -14.34 -0.92 0.70
C MET A 63 -14.93 -2.14 -0.01
N LYS A 64 -16.14 -2.52 0.37
CA LYS A 64 -16.88 -3.64 -0.24
C LYS A 64 -18.30 -3.18 -0.56
N LYS A 65 -18.84 -3.62 -1.69
CA LYS A 65 -20.25 -3.37 -2.02
C LYS A 65 -21.19 -4.10 -1.06
N ASP A 66 -22.24 -3.40 -0.64
CA ASP A 66 -23.41 -3.99 -0.02
C ASP A 66 -24.40 -4.56 -1.07
N ASP A 67 -25.53 -5.08 -0.60
CA ASP A 67 -26.58 -5.66 -1.45
C ASP A 67 -27.26 -4.63 -2.37
N ASN A 68 -27.16 -3.33 -2.05
CA ASN A 68 -27.66 -2.24 -2.89
C ASN A 68 -26.62 -1.80 -3.94
N GLY A 69 -25.41 -2.36 -3.89
CA GLY A 69 -24.30 -2.05 -4.80
C GLY A 69 -23.48 -0.83 -4.38
N GLU A 70 -23.70 -0.28 -3.18
CA GLU A 70 -22.95 0.86 -2.66
C GLU A 70 -21.70 0.40 -1.91
N TYR A 71 -20.58 1.11 -2.09
CA TYR A 71 -19.34 0.78 -1.39
C TYR A 71 -19.39 1.24 0.07
N GLN A 72 -19.32 0.28 0.98
CA GLN A 72 -19.22 0.50 2.42
C GLN A 72 -17.78 0.27 2.89
N ARG A 73 -17.38 0.96 3.97
CA ARG A 73 -16.08 0.73 4.63
C ARG A 73 -16.02 -0.70 5.17
N TRP A 74 -14.95 -1.42 4.86
CA TRP A 74 -14.74 -2.77 5.37
C TRP A 74 -13.64 -2.82 6.43
N PHE A 75 -12.44 -2.40 6.08
CA PHE A 75 -11.30 -2.26 7.01
C PHE A 75 -10.27 -1.30 6.43
N ASN A 76 -9.34 -0.85 7.27
CA ASN A 76 -8.21 -0.02 6.86
C ASN A 76 -6.90 -0.75 7.17
N GLY A 77 -5.80 -0.24 6.62
CA GLY A 77 -4.47 -0.79 6.84
C GLY A 77 -3.39 0.12 6.29
N GLY A 78 -2.16 -0.40 6.23
CA GLY A 78 -1.00 0.26 5.65
C GLY A 78 -0.27 -0.63 4.64
N LEU A 79 0.13 -0.05 3.51
CA LEU A 79 1.15 -0.60 2.63
C LEU A 79 2.47 0.07 3.01
N ILE A 80 3.22 -0.58 3.89
CA ILE A 80 4.34 0.01 4.63
C ILE A 80 5.64 -0.38 3.95
N TYR A 81 6.49 0.62 3.67
CA TYR A 81 7.86 0.39 3.26
C TYR A 81 8.76 0.17 4.48
N PHE A 82 9.49 -0.93 4.44
CA PHE A 82 10.58 -1.24 5.36
C PHE A 82 11.89 -1.12 4.61
N SER A 83 12.86 -0.48 5.23
CA SER A 83 14.22 -0.38 4.74
C SER A 83 15.14 -1.27 5.56
N ALA A 84 16.16 -1.83 4.90
CA ALA A 84 17.28 -2.47 5.57
C ALA A 84 18.13 -1.41 6.27
N GLY A 85 17.80 -1.08 7.52
CA GLY A 85 18.51 -0.07 8.31
C GLY A 85 17.64 1.13 8.70
N ASP A 86 18.06 2.35 8.35
CA ASP A 86 17.28 3.59 8.59
C ASP A 86 16.11 3.72 7.62
N SER A 87 15.14 4.62 7.85
CA SER A 87 13.91 4.80 7.04
C SER A 87 14.09 5.12 5.54
N GLY A 88 15.33 5.20 5.04
CA GLY A 88 15.65 5.61 3.67
C GLY A 88 15.60 7.13 3.44
N VAL A 89 15.26 7.91 4.47
CA VAL A 89 15.22 9.39 4.44
C VAL A 89 15.96 10.05 5.61
N GLY A 90 16.79 9.31 6.34
CA GLY A 90 17.48 9.84 7.53
C GLY A 90 16.57 10.11 8.72
N MET A 91 15.33 9.61 8.72
CA MET A 91 14.42 9.60 9.87
C MET A 91 14.45 8.24 10.58
N PRO A 92 14.03 8.16 11.85
CA PRO A 92 13.76 6.88 12.49
C PRO A 92 12.69 6.10 11.72
N GLN A 93 12.87 4.80 11.59
CA GLN A 93 11.81 3.94 11.05
C GLN A 93 10.63 3.95 12.02
N LEU A 94 9.45 4.35 11.55
CA LEU A 94 8.24 4.48 12.38
C LEU A 94 7.39 3.20 12.39
N SER A 95 7.91 2.11 11.82
CA SER A 95 7.26 0.81 11.71
C SER A 95 8.06 -0.27 12.43
N VAL A 96 7.39 -1.15 13.16
CA VAL A 96 8.02 -2.32 13.79
C VAL A 96 7.98 -3.50 12.84
N ARG A 97 9.13 -4.13 12.59
CA ARG A 97 9.25 -5.39 11.83
C ARG A 97 9.74 -6.51 12.73
N ILE A 98 9.12 -7.68 12.62
CA ILE A 98 9.54 -8.91 13.29
C ILE A 98 9.99 -9.90 12.22
N GLY A 99 11.22 -10.43 12.33
CA GLY A 99 11.80 -11.36 11.36
C GLY A 99 13.10 -10.82 10.73
N ASP A 100 13.47 -11.33 9.55
CA ASP A 100 14.65 -10.87 8.83
C ASP A 100 14.50 -9.41 8.41
N ILE A 101 15.45 -8.57 8.83
CA ILE A 101 15.50 -7.11 8.59
C ILE A 101 16.59 -6.70 7.59
N SER A 102 17.25 -7.68 6.95
CA SER A 102 18.37 -7.44 6.03
C SER A 102 17.95 -6.87 4.67
N GLU A 103 16.65 -6.92 4.34
CA GLU A 103 16.13 -6.50 3.04
C GLU A 103 15.06 -5.42 3.14
N SER A 104 15.14 -4.41 2.28
CA SER A 104 14.08 -3.40 2.12
C SER A 104 12.92 -3.93 1.26
N ASN A 105 11.69 -3.78 1.75
CA ASN A 105 10.48 -4.23 1.04
C ASN A 105 9.20 -3.47 1.43
N TRP A 106 8.19 -3.51 0.56
CA TRP A 106 6.81 -3.16 0.91
C TRP A 106 6.04 -4.37 1.48
N SER A 107 5.27 -4.13 2.55
CA SER A 107 4.39 -5.13 3.17
C SER A 107 3.03 -4.53 3.51
N ILE A 108 2.00 -5.37 3.46
CA ILE A 108 0.61 -4.99 3.76
C ILE A 108 0.31 -5.38 5.21
N HIS A 109 -0.27 -4.44 5.95
CA HIS A 109 -0.69 -4.61 7.34
C HIS A 109 -2.14 -4.14 7.47
N THR A 110 -2.97 -4.94 8.15
CA THR A 110 -4.41 -4.71 8.39
C THR A 110 -4.69 -4.65 9.87
#